data_AF-A0A2D4NX18-F1
#
_entry.id   AF-A0A2D4NX18-F1
#
_cell.length_a   1.000
_cell.length_b   1.000
_cell.length_c   1.000
_cell.angle_alpha   90.00
_cell.angle_beta   90.00
_cell.angle_gamma   90.00
#
_symmetry.space_group_name_H-M   'P 1'
#
loop_
_entity.id
_entity.type
_entity.pdbx_description
1 polymer ?
#
loop_
_entity_poly.entity_id
_entity_poly.type
_entity_poly.pdbx_seq_one_letter_code
_entity_poly.pdbx_strand_id
1 'polypeptide(L)'
;TTMLKTVKELFVNIDAKVIAQHILKMDCKVARILEVSEETRRIMGVKSGLELITLPYGHQLRLDLIERHTTMAIGIAVDILGCTGNLEERVATLNRIIQVAVELKDSMGDLYAFSAIMKALEMPQIVRLEQTWTSLRHCYTQTAIMYEKQLKPFSKLLHEGKEIICVSQNIVTVPLLMPLVTLLERQMVVFEGMDVWENTDQSCDIMLKHLATARLIAQNAE
;
A
#
# COMPACT_ATOMS: atom_id res chain seq x y z
N THR A 1 -23.24 4.60 -12.04
CA THR A 1 -22.64 3.40 -12.67
C THR A 1 -21.75 3.70 -13.86
N THR A 2 -21.90 4.83 -14.57
CA THR A 2 -21.02 5.25 -15.67
C THR A 2 -19.57 5.53 -15.25
N MET A 3 -19.37 6.19 -14.10
CA MET A 3 -18.03 6.49 -13.59
C MET A 3 -17.16 5.26 -13.33
N LEU A 4 -17.71 4.23 -12.67
CA LEU A 4 -16.99 2.99 -12.39
C LEU A 4 -16.58 2.27 -13.68
N LYS A 5 -17.45 2.30 -14.70
CA LYS A 5 -17.15 1.73 -16.02
C LYS A 5 -15.97 2.46 -16.69
N THR A 6 -15.97 3.80 -16.69
CA THR A 6 -14.86 4.58 -17.26
C THR A 6 -13.55 4.34 -16.52
N VAL A 7 -13.58 4.28 -15.18
CA VAL A 7 -12.38 3.97 -14.38
C VAL A 7 -11.82 2.59 -14.73
N LYS A 8 -12.69 1.58 -14.87
CA LYS A 8 -12.28 0.24 -15.32
C LYS A 8 -11.64 0.24 -16.69
N GLU A 9 -12.26 0.91 -17.66
CA GLU A 9 -11.73 0.99 -19.02
C GLU A 9 -10.32 1.59 -19.05
N LEU A 10 -10.03 2.58 -18.19
CA LEU A 10 -8.68 3.12 -18.06
C LEU A 10 -7.69 2.08 -17.53
N PHE A 11 -8.02 1.37 -16.45
CA PHE A 11 -7.11 0.37 -15.86
C PHE A 11 -6.87 -0.84 -16.76
N VAL A 12 -7.85 -1.23 -17.59
CA VAL A 12 -7.69 -2.32 -18.56
C VAL A 12 -6.68 -1.93 -19.65
N ASN A 13 -6.77 -0.70 -20.15
CA ASN A 13 -6.00 -0.25 -21.32
C ASN A 13 -4.57 0.23 -21.01
N ILE A 14 -4.24 0.48 -19.74
CA ILE A 14 -2.94 1.02 -19.33
C ILE A 14 -2.05 -0.08 -18.75
N ASP A 15 -0.78 -0.10 -19.14
CA ASP A 15 0.21 -1.03 -18.61
C ASP A 15 0.39 -0.90 -17.08
N ALA A 16 0.66 -2.03 -16.41
CA ALA A 16 0.79 -2.09 -14.95
C ALA A 16 1.86 -1.13 -14.42
N LYS A 17 2.96 -0.94 -15.16
CA LYS A 17 4.04 -0.04 -14.77
C LYS A 17 3.61 1.42 -14.82
N VAL A 18 2.84 1.81 -15.83
CA VAL A 18 2.32 3.18 -15.95
C VAL A 18 1.31 3.47 -14.83
N ILE A 19 0.45 2.51 -14.49
CA ILE A 19 -0.43 2.63 -13.33
C ILE A 19 0.39 2.83 -12.05
N ALA A 20 1.42 2.01 -11.83
CA ALA A 20 2.30 2.10 -10.67
C ALA A 20 3.03 3.46 -10.59
N GLN A 21 3.47 4.01 -11.73
CA GLN A 21 4.08 5.35 -11.79
C GLN A 21 3.11 6.47 -11.38
N HIS A 22 1.85 6.38 -11.83
CA HIS A 22 0.81 7.35 -11.44
C HIS A 22 0.47 7.25 -9.95
N ILE A 23 0.40 6.04 -9.41
CA ILE A 23 0.23 5.79 -7.97
C ILE A 23 1.40 6.42 -7.20
N LEU A 24 2.64 6.04 -7.52
CA LEU A 24 3.84 6.58 -6.88
C LEU A 24 3.88 8.12 -6.92
N LYS A 25 3.62 8.72 -8.08
CA LYS A 25 3.60 10.19 -8.21
C LYS A 25 2.58 10.82 -7.27
N MET A 26 1.40 10.24 -7.14
CA MET A 26 0.38 10.76 -6.24
C MET A 26 0.75 10.53 -4.77
N ASP A 27 1.28 9.36 -4.43
CA ASP A 27 1.72 9.03 -3.07
C ASP A 27 2.86 9.94 -2.61
N CYS A 28 3.84 10.22 -3.46
CA CYS A 28 4.90 11.19 -3.17
C CYS A 28 4.36 12.61 -2.91
N LYS A 29 3.30 13.04 -3.61
CA LYS A 29 2.69 14.36 -3.36
C LYS A 29 1.91 14.37 -2.04
N VAL A 30 1.10 13.34 -1.79
CA VAL A 30 0.28 13.26 -0.57
C VAL A 30 1.17 13.14 0.66
N ALA A 31 2.20 12.29 0.61
CA ALA A 31 3.20 12.15 1.67
C ALA A 31 4.17 13.34 1.76
N ARG A 32 4.01 14.36 0.90
CA ARG A 32 4.84 15.57 0.83
C ARG A 32 6.34 15.25 0.73
N ILE A 33 6.66 14.28 -0.12
CA ILE A 33 8.03 13.90 -0.53
C ILE A 33 8.45 14.70 -1.76
N LEU A 34 7.54 14.84 -2.73
CA LEU A 34 7.78 15.59 -3.98
C LEU A 34 6.81 16.76 -4.12
N GLU A 35 7.22 17.74 -4.93
CA GLU A 35 6.41 18.92 -5.29
C GLU A 35 5.91 19.74 -4.07
N VAL A 36 6.69 19.76 -2.99
CA VAL A 36 6.39 20.56 -1.79
C VAL A 36 6.67 22.04 -2.07
N SER A 37 5.63 22.87 -2.05
CA SER A 37 5.77 24.32 -2.21
C SER A 37 6.59 24.95 -1.08
N GLU A 38 7.24 26.08 -1.35
CA GLU A 38 8.00 26.83 -0.33
C GLU A 38 7.11 27.27 0.85
N GLU A 39 5.85 27.62 0.58
CA GLU A 39 4.87 27.96 1.61
C GLU A 39 4.57 26.74 2.50
N THR A 40 4.30 25.59 1.89
CA THR A 40 4.07 24.34 2.62
C THR A 40 5.29 23.96 3.46
N ARG A 41 6.51 24.10 2.91
CA ARG A 41 7.75 23.81 3.64
C ARG A 41 7.93 24.74 4.85
N ARG A 42 7.63 26.04 4.71
CA ARG A 42 7.65 27.00 5.82
C ARG A 42 6.64 26.66 6.90
N ILE A 43 5.41 26.31 6.52
CA ILE A 43 4.35 25.93 7.47
C ILE A 43 4.70 24.64 8.21
N MET A 44 5.26 23.65 7.50
CA MET A 44 5.66 22.37 8.11
C MET A 44 6.84 22.52 9.08
N GLY A 45 7.72 23.50 8.87
CA GLY A 45 8.95 23.66 9.67
C GLY A 45 9.99 22.56 9.44
N VAL A 46 9.72 21.63 8.52
CA VAL A 46 10.56 20.48 8.15
C VAL A 46 10.63 20.36 6.62
N LYS A 47 11.63 19.64 6.11
CA LYS A 47 11.89 19.54 4.66
C LYS A 47 10.93 18.60 3.94
N SER A 48 10.48 17.53 4.62
CA SER A 48 9.71 16.44 4.04
C SER A 48 8.55 16.03 4.95
N GLY A 49 7.45 15.57 4.35
CA GLY A 49 6.34 14.99 5.10
C GLY A 49 6.72 13.70 5.85
N LEU A 50 7.76 12.99 5.41
CA LEU A 50 8.28 11.81 6.12
C LEU A 50 8.88 12.16 7.49
N GLU A 51 9.48 13.34 7.62
CA GLU A 51 9.89 13.87 8.92
C GLU A 51 8.67 14.33 9.72
N LEU A 52 7.74 15.05 9.06
CA LEU A 52 6.54 15.60 9.70
C LEU A 52 5.70 14.53 10.40
N ILE A 53 5.48 13.37 9.79
CA ILE A 53 4.64 12.30 10.37
C ILE A 53 5.21 11.74 11.68
N THR A 54 6.49 11.93 11.97
CA THR A 54 7.11 11.51 13.24
C THR A 54 6.88 12.50 14.39
N LEU A 55 6.40 13.71 14.08
CA LEU A 55 6.26 14.80 15.04
C LEU A 55 4.81 14.93 15.55
N PRO A 56 4.58 15.46 16.77
CA PRO A 56 3.22 15.58 17.31
C PRO A 56 2.25 16.33 16.40
N TYR A 57 2.70 17.43 15.78
CA TYR A 57 1.91 18.27 14.89
C TYR A 57 1.75 17.69 13.46
N GLY A 58 2.33 16.53 13.17
CA GLY A 58 2.09 15.77 11.95
C GLY A 58 0.77 15.01 11.90
N HIS A 59 -0.08 15.16 12.93
CA HIS A 59 -1.36 14.48 13.08
C HIS A 59 -2.24 14.50 11.83
N GLN A 60 -2.47 15.67 11.24
CA GLN A 60 -3.32 15.77 10.04
C GLN A 60 -2.77 14.94 8.87
N LEU A 61 -1.45 14.99 8.64
CA LEU A 61 -0.84 14.20 7.57
C LEU A 61 -0.95 12.69 7.83
N ARG A 62 -0.83 12.26 9.10
CA ARG A 62 -1.05 10.85 9.46
C ARG A 62 -2.49 10.41 9.18
N LEU A 63 -3.49 11.23 9.51
CA LEU A 63 -4.89 10.94 9.19
C LEU A 63 -5.13 10.87 7.68
N ASP A 64 -4.60 11.83 6.92
CA ASP A 64 -4.75 11.87 5.46
C ASP A 64 -4.15 10.61 4.80
N LEU A 65 -3.02 10.11 5.32
CA LEU A 65 -2.39 8.87 4.87
C LEU A 65 -3.24 7.63 5.25
N ILE A 66 -3.73 7.55 6.49
CA ILE A 66 -4.59 6.42 6.91
C ILE A 66 -5.85 6.33 6.04
N GLU A 67 -6.50 7.47 5.78
CA GLU A 67 -7.68 7.54 4.94
C GLU A 67 -7.35 7.10 3.52
N ARG A 68 -6.32 7.69 2.90
CA ARG A 68 -5.92 7.36 1.53
C ARG A 68 -5.60 5.88 1.36
N HIS A 69 -4.86 5.27 2.29
CA HIS A 69 -4.54 3.84 2.26
C HIS A 69 -5.80 2.98 2.30
N THR A 70 -6.69 3.30 3.23
CA THR A 70 -7.95 2.58 3.43
C THR A 70 -8.87 2.73 2.22
N THR A 71 -9.05 3.95 1.70
CA THR A 71 -9.83 4.21 0.49
C THR A 71 -9.27 3.46 -0.71
N MET A 72 -7.94 3.41 -0.87
CA MET A 72 -7.28 2.70 -1.97
C MET A 72 -7.56 1.20 -1.88
N ALA A 73 -7.37 0.59 -0.71
CA ALA A 73 -7.62 -0.84 -0.50
C ALA A 73 -9.09 -1.20 -0.78
N ILE A 74 -10.04 -0.40 -0.26
CA ILE A 74 -11.47 -0.59 -0.51
C ILE A 74 -11.78 -0.41 -2.00
N GLY A 75 -11.21 0.60 -2.65
CA GLY A 75 -11.41 0.86 -4.08
C GLY A 75 -10.99 -0.32 -4.95
N ILE A 76 -9.86 -0.96 -4.63
CA ILE A 76 -9.37 -2.17 -5.31
C ILE A 76 -10.33 -3.35 -5.09
N ALA A 77 -10.79 -3.55 -3.85
CA ALA A 77 -11.75 -4.61 -3.56
C ALA A 77 -13.08 -4.39 -4.29
N VAL A 78 -13.56 -3.14 -4.36
CA VAL A 78 -14.74 -2.73 -5.13
C VAL A 78 -14.53 -2.96 -6.62
N ASP A 79 -13.32 -2.76 -7.16
CA ASP A 79 -13.03 -3.01 -8.57
C ASP A 79 -13.17 -4.51 -8.92
N ILE A 80 -12.62 -5.39 -8.07
CA ILE A 80 -12.73 -6.85 -8.21
C ILE A 80 -14.19 -7.31 -8.05
N LEU A 81 -14.85 -6.90 -6.96
CA LEU A 81 -16.23 -7.33 -6.64
C LEU A 81 -17.27 -6.70 -7.57
N GLY A 82 -17.02 -5.48 -8.02
CA GLY A 82 -17.83 -4.74 -8.97
C GLY A 82 -17.65 -5.19 -10.42
N CYS A 83 -16.87 -6.25 -10.68
CA CYS A 83 -16.91 -6.97 -11.96
C CYS A 83 -18.26 -7.68 -12.08
N THR A 84 -19.29 -6.96 -12.55
CA THR A 84 -20.62 -7.53 -12.88
C THR A 84 -20.66 -8.23 -14.24
N GLY A 85 -19.53 -8.26 -14.96
CA GLY A 85 -19.36 -9.01 -16.20
C GLY A 85 -19.08 -10.50 -15.96
N ASN A 86 -18.35 -11.12 -16.88
CA ASN A 86 -18.03 -12.55 -16.81
C ASN A 86 -16.84 -12.86 -15.87
N LEU A 87 -16.65 -14.14 -15.55
CA LEU A 87 -15.55 -14.59 -14.69
C LEU A 87 -14.18 -14.19 -15.23
N GLU A 88 -14.00 -14.22 -16.56
CA GLU A 88 -12.73 -13.92 -17.22
C GLU A 88 -12.30 -12.46 -17.00
N GLU A 89 -13.22 -11.50 -17.12
CA GLU A 89 -12.97 -10.09 -16.83
C GLU A 89 -12.52 -9.87 -15.39
N ARG A 90 -13.15 -10.55 -14.43
CA ARG A 90 -12.77 -10.47 -13.02
C ARG A 90 -11.38 -11.07 -12.79
N VAL A 91 -11.06 -12.17 -13.45
CA VAL A 91 -9.74 -12.82 -13.37
C VAL A 91 -8.66 -11.95 -14.01
N ALA A 92 -8.94 -11.31 -15.15
CA ALA A 92 -8.03 -10.37 -15.79
C ALA A 92 -7.77 -9.13 -14.92
N THR A 93 -8.81 -8.62 -14.26
CA THR A 93 -8.72 -7.51 -13.29
C THR A 93 -7.81 -7.90 -12.12
N LEU A 94 -8.05 -9.07 -11.53
CA LEU A 94 -7.23 -9.60 -10.44
C LEU A 94 -5.76 -9.79 -10.87
N ASN A 95 -5.52 -10.35 -12.06
CA ASN A 95 -4.19 -10.47 -12.64
C ASN A 95 -3.50 -9.09 -12.77
N ARG A 96 -4.20 -8.08 -13.29
CA ARG A 96 -3.66 -6.73 -13.46
C ARG A 96 -3.31 -6.08 -12.11
N ILE A 97 -4.16 -6.23 -11.10
CA ILE A 97 -3.89 -5.71 -9.74
C ILE A 97 -2.61 -6.33 -9.16
N ILE A 98 -2.41 -7.64 -9.31
CA ILE A 98 -1.19 -8.31 -8.84
C ILE A 98 0.04 -7.80 -9.63
N GLN A 99 -0.07 -7.60 -10.94
CA GLN A 99 1.02 -7.02 -11.74
C GLN A 99 1.38 -5.61 -11.29
N VAL A 100 0.39 -4.77 -10.94
CA VAL A 100 0.64 -3.43 -10.37
C VAL A 100 1.37 -3.55 -9.03
N ALA A 101 1.00 -4.51 -8.16
CA ALA A 101 1.72 -4.75 -6.91
C ALA A 101 3.19 -5.13 -7.13
N VAL A 102 3.49 -5.93 -8.16
CA VAL A 102 4.87 -6.25 -8.55
C VAL A 102 5.62 -4.99 -8.96
N GLU A 103 5.04 -4.16 -9.84
CA GLU A 103 5.69 -2.92 -10.29
C GLU A 103 5.89 -1.91 -9.14
N LEU A 104 4.94 -1.80 -8.22
CA LEU A 104 5.09 -0.96 -7.02
C LEU A 104 6.25 -1.43 -6.14
N LYS A 105 6.41 -2.75 -5.97
CA LYS A 105 7.49 -3.35 -5.17
C LYS A 105 8.86 -3.27 -5.86
N ASP A 106 8.94 -3.73 -7.11
CA ASP A 106 10.22 -4.02 -7.78
C ASP A 106 10.75 -2.84 -8.60
N SER A 107 9.86 -2.03 -9.16
CA SER A 107 10.24 -0.91 -10.05
C SER A 107 10.12 0.46 -9.38
N MET A 108 9.09 0.67 -8.56
CA MET A 108 8.80 1.98 -7.95
C MET A 108 9.32 2.12 -6.52
N GLY A 109 9.41 1.01 -5.78
CA GLY A 109 9.69 1.01 -4.35
C GLY A 109 8.68 1.82 -3.53
N ASP A 110 7.40 1.77 -3.91
CA ASP A 110 6.29 2.34 -3.16
C ASP A 110 5.68 1.27 -2.26
N LEU A 111 6.27 1.11 -1.07
CA LEU A 111 5.87 0.09 -0.11
C LEU A 111 4.55 0.44 0.58
N TYR A 112 4.23 1.73 0.63
CA TYR A 112 2.94 2.24 1.12
C TYR A 112 1.79 1.78 0.22
N ALA A 113 1.83 2.08 -1.07
CA ALA A 113 0.77 1.67 -2.00
C ALA A 113 0.75 0.15 -2.23
N PHE A 114 1.92 -0.50 -2.28
CA PHE A 114 2.03 -1.96 -2.30
C PHE A 114 1.23 -2.60 -1.15
N SER A 115 1.40 -2.08 0.08
CA SER A 115 0.68 -2.59 1.24
C SER A 115 -0.84 -2.42 1.14
N ALA A 116 -1.32 -1.36 0.48
CA ALA A 116 -2.75 -1.14 0.24
C ALA A 116 -3.33 -2.20 -0.70
N ILE A 117 -2.60 -2.55 -1.78
CA ILE A 117 -3.01 -3.64 -2.68
C ILE A 117 -3.02 -4.98 -1.94
N MET A 118 -1.97 -5.28 -1.16
CA MET A 118 -1.92 -6.53 -0.40
C MET A 118 -3.09 -6.62 0.61
N LYS A 119 -3.39 -5.53 1.32
CA LYS A 119 -4.56 -5.45 2.21
C LYS A 119 -5.86 -5.76 1.46
N ALA A 120 -6.06 -5.20 0.28
CA ALA A 120 -7.26 -5.47 -0.53
C ALA A 120 -7.37 -6.95 -0.94
N LEU A 121 -6.27 -7.57 -1.36
CA LEU A 121 -6.26 -8.98 -1.78
C LEU A 121 -6.45 -9.98 -0.63
N GLU A 122 -6.17 -9.55 0.60
CA GLU A 122 -6.33 -10.34 1.83
C GLU A 122 -7.68 -10.13 2.51
N MET A 123 -8.51 -9.18 2.05
CA MET A 123 -9.86 -8.97 2.55
C MET A 123 -10.68 -10.27 2.44
N PRO A 124 -11.42 -10.69 3.49
CA PRO A 124 -12.22 -11.93 3.48
C PRO A 124 -13.20 -12.02 2.29
N GLN A 125 -13.72 -10.87 1.87
CA GLN A 125 -14.63 -10.69 0.74
C GLN A 125 -13.96 -11.05 -0.60
N ILE A 126 -12.64 -10.85 -0.73
CA ILE A 126 -11.84 -11.16 -1.91
C ILE A 126 -11.26 -12.58 -1.83
N VAL A 127 -10.73 -12.98 -0.68
CA VAL A 127 -10.12 -14.31 -0.48
C VAL A 127 -11.14 -15.43 -0.74
N ARG A 128 -12.40 -15.25 -0.31
CA ARG A 128 -13.47 -16.24 -0.49
C ARG A 128 -13.92 -16.47 -1.95
N LEU A 129 -13.38 -15.74 -2.93
CA LEU A 129 -13.75 -15.87 -4.35
C LEU A 129 -13.05 -17.07 -5.02
N GLU A 130 -13.33 -18.29 -4.54
CA GLU A 130 -12.62 -19.53 -4.93
C GLU A 130 -12.55 -19.76 -6.45
N GLN A 131 -13.65 -19.53 -7.16
CA GLN A 131 -13.70 -19.69 -8.62
C GLN A 131 -12.76 -18.72 -9.34
N THR A 132 -12.66 -17.48 -8.85
CA THR A 132 -11.79 -16.45 -9.41
C THR A 132 -10.33 -16.80 -9.19
N TRP A 133 -9.96 -17.19 -7.96
CA TRP A 133 -8.59 -17.59 -7.63
C TRP A 133 -8.16 -18.86 -8.36
N THR A 134 -9.07 -19.82 -8.49
CA THR A 134 -8.81 -21.06 -9.25
C THR A 134 -8.59 -20.75 -10.73
N SER A 135 -9.45 -19.92 -11.34
CA SER A 135 -9.26 -19.50 -12.73
C SER A 135 -7.98 -18.68 -12.92
N LEU A 136 -7.61 -17.79 -11.99
CA LEU A 136 -6.31 -17.10 -12.03
C LEU A 136 -5.13 -18.08 -12.06
N ARG A 137 -5.15 -19.14 -11.24
CA ARG A 137 -4.08 -20.15 -11.22
C ARG A 137 -3.95 -20.89 -12.56
N HIS A 138 -5.07 -21.10 -13.27
CA HIS A 138 -5.06 -21.77 -14.57
C HIS A 138 -4.69 -20.83 -15.73
N CYS A 139 -5.25 -19.62 -15.76
CA CYS A 139 -5.06 -18.68 -16.88
C CYS A 139 -3.79 -17.83 -16.75
N TYR A 140 -3.38 -17.51 -15.52
CA TYR A 140 -2.27 -16.63 -15.19
C TYR A 140 -1.37 -17.25 -14.11
N THR A 141 -0.92 -18.48 -14.36
CA THR A 141 -0.17 -19.29 -13.38
C THR A 141 1.04 -18.57 -12.80
N GLN A 142 1.82 -17.87 -13.63
CA GLN A 142 3.01 -17.14 -13.17
C GLN A 142 2.65 -16.00 -12.21
N THR A 143 1.57 -15.25 -12.51
CA THR A 143 1.07 -14.20 -11.62
C THR A 143 0.57 -14.76 -10.29
N ALA A 144 -0.14 -15.90 -10.33
CA ALA A 144 -0.60 -16.56 -9.11
C ALA A 144 0.56 -17.06 -8.24
N ILE A 145 1.61 -17.62 -8.86
CA ILE A 145 2.83 -18.03 -8.15
C ILE A 145 3.55 -16.81 -7.55
N MET A 146 3.67 -15.73 -8.32
CA MET A 146 4.29 -14.47 -7.88
C MET A 146 3.60 -13.94 -6.61
N TYR A 147 2.27 -13.88 -6.62
CA TYR A 147 1.49 -13.45 -5.46
C TYR A 147 1.72 -14.33 -4.23
N GLU A 148 1.57 -15.65 -4.37
CA GLU A 148 1.63 -16.58 -3.23
C GLU A 148 3.05 -16.80 -2.69
N LYS A 149 4.05 -16.83 -3.56
CA LYS A 149 5.42 -17.22 -3.20
C LYS A 149 6.38 -16.04 -3.00
N GLN A 150 6.05 -14.86 -3.51
CA GLN A 150 6.91 -13.69 -3.37
C GLN A 150 6.20 -12.54 -2.65
N LEU A 151 5.03 -12.10 -3.13
CA LEU A 151 4.39 -10.90 -2.57
C LEU A 151 3.85 -11.12 -1.15
N LYS A 152 3.14 -12.23 -0.89
CA LYS A 152 2.65 -12.55 0.47
C LYS A 152 3.76 -12.69 1.51
N PRO A 153 4.82 -13.51 1.29
CA PRO A 153 5.94 -13.57 2.23
C PRO A 153 6.61 -12.21 2.45
N PHE A 154 6.79 -11.42 1.39
CA PHE A 154 7.36 -10.09 1.49
C PHE A 154 6.47 -9.13 2.31
N SER A 155 5.16 -9.11 2.05
CA SER A 155 4.18 -8.35 2.84
C SER A 155 4.26 -8.71 4.33
N LYS A 156 4.33 -10.01 4.65
CA LYS A 156 4.50 -10.45 6.05
C LYS A 156 5.77 -9.89 6.69
N LEU A 157 6.91 -9.96 5.99
CA LEU A 157 8.19 -9.44 6.48
C LEU A 157 8.16 -7.92 6.70
N LEU A 158 7.48 -7.17 5.83
CA LEU A 158 7.24 -5.75 5.98
C LEU A 158 6.48 -5.43 7.28
N HIS A 159 5.39 -6.14 7.56
CA HIS A 159 4.60 -5.95 8.79
C HIS A 159 5.38 -6.32 10.06
N GLU A 160 6.30 -7.28 9.99
CA GLU A 160 7.23 -7.64 11.09
C GLU A 160 8.37 -6.61 11.33
N GLY A 161 8.40 -5.52 10.56
CA GLY A 161 9.41 -4.46 10.67
C GLY A 161 10.78 -4.85 10.09
N LYS A 162 10.81 -5.81 9.14
CA LYS A 162 12.04 -6.29 8.49
C LYS A 162 12.33 -5.63 7.13
N GLU A 163 11.71 -4.48 6.87
CA GLU A 163 11.84 -3.69 5.62
C GLU A 163 13.31 -3.42 5.24
N ILE A 164 14.15 -3.06 6.22
CA ILE A 164 15.57 -2.72 6.05
C ILE A 164 16.43 -3.93 5.63
N ILE A 165 15.98 -5.15 5.94
CA ILE A 165 16.72 -6.40 5.66
C ILE A 165 16.34 -6.98 4.30
N CYS A 166 15.11 -6.73 3.84
CA CYS A 166 14.54 -7.39 2.66
C CYS A 166 14.64 -6.58 1.36
N VAL A 167 14.88 -5.27 1.44
CA VAL A 167 14.94 -4.40 0.26
C VAL A 167 16.35 -3.82 0.15
N SER A 168 16.94 -3.90 -1.04
CA SER A 168 18.13 -3.12 -1.38
C SER A 168 17.79 -1.65 -1.12
N GLN A 169 18.45 -1.00 -0.16
CA GLN A 169 18.15 0.38 0.28
C GLN A 169 18.07 1.41 -0.88
N ASN A 170 18.60 1.07 -2.05
CA ASN A 170 18.63 1.91 -3.25
C ASN A 170 17.31 1.97 -4.07
N ILE A 171 16.23 1.29 -3.67
CA ILE A 171 15.00 1.22 -4.48
C ILE A 171 13.77 1.84 -3.76
N VAL A 172 13.80 2.07 -2.45
CA VAL A 172 12.62 2.55 -1.72
C VAL A 172 12.40 4.04 -1.97
N THR A 173 11.27 4.40 -2.59
CA THR A 173 10.84 5.79 -2.80
C THR A 173 9.83 6.23 -1.75
N VAL A 174 8.87 5.37 -1.41
CA VAL A 174 7.88 5.61 -0.35
C VAL A 174 7.93 4.43 0.63
N PRO A 175 8.35 4.65 1.89
CA PRO A 175 8.48 3.57 2.86
C PRO A 175 7.12 3.06 3.34
N LEU A 176 7.12 1.94 4.07
CA LEU A 176 5.90 1.44 4.69
C LEU A 176 5.44 2.35 5.84
N LEU A 177 4.45 3.21 5.57
CA LEU A 177 3.98 4.21 6.55
C LEU A 177 2.96 3.68 7.56
N MET A 178 2.11 2.72 7.14
CA MET A 178 0.90 2.34 7.88
C MET A 178 1.13 1.86 9.31
N PRO A 179 2.12 0.99 9.61
CA PRO A 179 2.38 0.58 10.98
C PRO A 179 2.71 1.78 11.89
N LEU A 180 3.56 2.70 11.44
CA LEU A 180 3.90 3.89 12.22
C LEU A 180 2.69 4.79 12.46
N VAL A 181 1.98 5.17 11.39
CA VAL A 181 0.91 6.17 11.51
C VAL A 181 -0.28 5.63 12.31
N THR A 182 -0.60 4.35 12.18
CA THR A 182 -1.65 3.71 13.01
C THR A 182 -1.23 3.54 14.47
N LEU A 183 0.05 3.28 14.73
CA LEU A 183 0.60 3.22 16.10
C LEU A 183 0.52 4.58 16.81
N LEU A 184 0.74 5.68 16.09
CA LEU A 184 0.69 7.03 16.64
C LEU A 184 -0.75 7.58 16.76
N GLU A 185 -1.70 7.06 15.97
CA GLU A 185 -3.10 7.52 15.88
C GLU A 185 -4.10 6.52 16.47
N ARG A 186 -3.77 5.87 17.59
CA ARG A 186 -4.55 4.80 18.27
C ARG A 186 -6.04 5.11 18.56
N GLN A 187 -6.51 6.34 18.36
CA GLN A 187 -7.92 6.72 18.51
C GLN A 187 -8.75 6.52 17.22
N MET A 188 -8.16 6.07 16.11
CA MET A 188 -8.87 5.93 14.83
C MET A 188 -9.53 4.55 14.62
N VAL A 189 -10.74 4.57 14.07
CA VAL A 189 -11.44 3.38 13.56
C VAL A 189 -10.81 2.97 12.23
N VAL A 190 -9.85 2.05 12.25
CA VAL A 190 -9.33 1.45 11.02
C VAL A 190 -10.35 0.46 10.48
N PHE A 191 -10.66 0.55 9.17
CA PHE A 191 -11.54 -0.42 8.49
C PHE A 191 -10.95 -1.83 8.58
N GLU A 192 -11.75 -2.76 9.13
CA GLU A 192 -11.35 -4.06 9.67
C GLU A 192 -10.12 -3.91 10.58
N GLY A 193 -10.37 -3.82 11.89
CA GLY A 193 -9.36 -3.66 12.93
C GLY A 193 -8.21 -4.66 12.77
N MET A 194 -7.17 -4.24 12.06
CA MET A 194 -5.88 -4.89 12.10
C MET A 194 -5.28 -4.49 13.43
N ASP A 195 -5.65 -5.21 14.48
CA ASP A 195 -4.92 -5.25 15.75
C ASP A 195 -3.58 -5.96 15.52
N VAL A 196 -2.71 -5.32 14.73
CA VAL A 196 -1.32 -5.74 14.53
C VAL A 196 -0.55 -5.68 15.86
N TRP A 197 -1.08 -4.89 16.81
CA TRP A 197 -0.41 -4.48 18.03
C TRP A 197 -0.88 -5.20 19.29
N GLU A 198 -1.98 -5.95 19.23
CA GLU A 198 -2.65 -6.46 20.45
C GLU A 198 -2.59 -7.99 20.62
N ASN A 199 -2.04 -8.72 19.64
CA ASN A 199 -2.29 -10.17 19.53
C ASN A 199 -1.05 -11.09 19.52
N THR A 200 0.17 -10.61 19.80
CA THR A 200 1.36 -11.50 19.83
C THR A 200 2.39 -11.17 20.92
N ASP A 201 3.10 -12.19 21.41
CA ASP A 201 4.24 -12.03 22.34
C ASP A 201 5.39 -11.18 21.76
N GLN A 202 5.41 -10.97 20.44
CA GLN A 202 6.44 -10.18 19.72
C GLN A 202 6.01 -8.73 19.44
N SER A 203 4.84 -8.30 19.93
CA SER A 203 4.26 -6.99 19.57
C SER A 203 5.19 -5.82 19.92
N CYS A 204 5.85 -5.85 21.08
CA CYS A 204 6.80 -4.81 21.50
C CYS A 204 8.04 -4.73 20.59
N ASP A 205 8.59 -5.89 20.19
CA ASP A 205 9.75 -5.93 19.29
C ASP A 205 9.42 -5.39 17.91
N ILE A 206 8.22 -5.71 17.40
CA ILE A 206 7.73 -5.20 16.12
C ILE A 206 7.50 -3.68 16.21
N MET A 207 6.89 -3.19 17.30
CA MET A 207 6.72 -1.74 17.54
C MET A 207 8.07 -1.02 17.55
N LEU A 208 9.04 -1.55 18.29
CA LEU A 208 10.37 -0.95 18.39
C LEU A 208 11.06 -0.87 17.03
N LYS A 209 10.94 -1.91 16.20
CA LYS A 209 11.49 -1.90 14.83
C LYS A 209 10.85 -0.79 13.99
N HIS A 210 9.52 -0.69 13.97
CA HIS A 210 8.83 0.35 13.20
C HIS A 210 9.18 1.76 13.69
N LEU A 211 9.29 1.98 15.00
CA LEU A 211 9.73 3.25 15.57
C LEU A 211 11.20 3.57 15.23
N ALA A 212 12.10 2.58 15.28
CA ALA A 212 13.50 2.74 14.93
C ALA A 212 13.67 3.06 13.44
N THR A 213 12.92 2.38 12.57
CA THR A 213 12.85 2.65 11.13
C THR A 213 12.31 4.05 10.87
N ALA A 214 11.24 4.47 11.55
CA ALA A 214 10.68 5.81 11.43
C ALA A 214 11.70 6.91 11.78
N ARG A 215 12.49 6.70 12.84
CA ARG A 215 13.60 7.59 13.19
C ARG A 215 14.64 7.68 12.08
N LEU A 216 15.00 6.54 11.48
CA LEU A 216 15.96 6.51 10.36
C LEU A 216 15.40 7.22 9.12
N ILE A 217 14.12 7.00 8.79
CA ILE A 217 13.45 7.67 7.67
C ILE A 217 13.46 9.18 7.87
N ALA A 218 13.08 9.67 9.06
CA ALA A 218 13.10 11.11 9.36
C ALA A 218 14.50 11.72 9.24
N GLN A 219 15.55 11.01 9.69
CA GLN A 219 16.94 11.46 9.57
C GLN A 219 17.46 11.53 8.14
N ASN A 220 16.90 10.73 7.22
CA ASN A 220 17.30 10.65 5.82
C ASN A 220 16.21 11.21 4.89
N ALA A 221 15.30 12.03 5.39
CA ALA A 221 14.17 12.55 4.61
C ALA A 221 14.54 13.72 3.68
N GLU A 222 15.84 13.95 3.45
CA GLU A 222 16.38 15.00 2.56
C GLU A 222 16.55 14.54 1.11
#